data_AF-A0A7S2P0W8-F1
#
_entry.id   AF-A0A7S2P0W8-F1
#
_cell.length_a   1.000
_cell.length_b   1.000
_cell.length_c   1.000
_cell.angle_alpha   90.00
_cell.angle_beta   90.00
_cell.angle_gamma   90.00
#
_symmetry.space_group_name_H-M   'P 1'
#
loop_
_entity.id
_entity.type
_entity.pdbx_description
1 polymer ?
#
loop_
_entity_poly.entity_id
_entity_poly.type
_entity_poly.pdbx_seq_one_letter_code
_entity_poly.pdbx_strand_id
1 'polypeptide(L)'
;LPDEESMELTNQKFMKEDLIKSLQRHLTPLEVAILCLRYGLIDERTLPHGFSGPLTIREVSLLVGLKPDKVRRTINKSLRRLKYLIAHEWPQYSQEVLEELKEQQQF
;
A
#
# COMPACT_ATOMS: atom_id res chain seq x y z
N LEU A 1 22.51 -6.74 -26.16
CA LEU A 1 21.11 -6.61 -25.72
C LEU A 1 21.11 -6.78 -24.21
N PRO A 2 20.36 -5.99 -23.43
CA PRO A 2 20.23 -6.27 -22.00
C PRO A 2 19.70 -7.70 -21.82
N ASP A 3 20.24 -8.43 -20.86
CA ASP A 3 19.75 -9.77 -20.56
C ASP A 3 18.29 -9.69 -20.07
N GLU A 4 17.46 -10.68 -20.37
CA GLU A 4 16.01 -10.66 -20.07
C GLU A 4 15.70 -10.32 -18.59
N GLU A 5 16.52 -10.83 -17.67
CA GLU A 5 16.45 -10.55 -16.23
C GLU A 5 16.63 -9.05 -15.90
N SER A 6 17.49 -8.35 -16.64
CA SER A 6 17.71 -6.90 -16.46
C SER A 6 16.51 -6.08 -16.94
N MET A 7 15.81 -6.53 -17.98
CA MET A 7 14.59 -5.87 -18.44
C MET A 7 13.44 -6.06 -17.46
N GLU A 8 13.31 -7.25 -16.87
CA GLU A 8 12.25 -7.58 -15.91
C GLU A 8 12.40 -6.78 -14.61
N LEU A 9 13.62 -6.68 -14.06
CA LEU A 9 13.93 -5.85 -12.89
C LEU A 9 13.64 -4.37 -13.13
N THR A 10 13.97 -3.89 -14.34
CA THR A 10 13.71 -2.51 -14.75
C THR A 10 12.20 -2.25 -14.80
N ASN A 11 11.44 -3.15 -15.40
CA ASN A 11 9.98 -3.05 -15.49
C ASN A 11 9.31 -3.11 -14.10
N GLN A 12 9.78 -3.99 -13.22
CA GLN A 12 9.29 -4.08 -11.84
C GLN A 12 9.52 -2.78 -11.07
N LYS A 13 10.69 -2.14 -11.26
CA LYS A 13 11.01 -0.85 -10.64
C LYS A 13 10.09 0.26 -11.15
N PHE A 14 9.84 0.33 -12.45
CA PHE A 14 8.89 1.29 -13.03
C PHE A 14 7.47 1.11 -12.48
N MET A 15 6.97 -0.12 -12.40
CA MET A 15 5.65 -0.40 -11.82
C MET A 15 5.55 0.00 -10.34
N LYS A 16 6.60 -0.24 -9.56
CA LYS A 16 6.69 0.15 -8.15
C LYS A 16 6.63 1.67 -7.98
N GLU A 17 7.37 2.42 -8.80
CA GLU A 17 7.36 3.88 -8.77
C GLU A 17 5.99 4.46 -9.15
N ASP A 18 5.35 3.91 -10.19
CA ASP A 18 4.03 4.38 -10.63
C ASP A 18 2.92 4.05 -9.63
N LEU A 19 2.99 2.89 -8.97
CA LEU A 19 2.12 2.56 -7.86
C LEU A 19 2.27 3.58 -6.72
N ILE A 20 3.51 3.91 -6.31
CA ILE A 20 3.76 4.88 -5.24
C ILE A 20 3.22 6.26 -5.62
N LYS A 21 3.43 6.72 -6.86
CA LYS A 21 2.86 7.99 -7.36
C LYS A 21 1.33 7.98 -7.31
N SER A 22 0.70 6.86 -7.67
CA SER A 22 -0.75 6.72 -7.58
C SER A 22 -1.25 6.80 -6.13
N LEU A 23 -0.59 6.09 -5.20
CA LEU A 23 -0.90 6.16 -3.77
C LEU A 23 -0.78 7.61 -3.22
N GLN A 24 0.25 8.35 -3.63
CA GLN A 24 0.48 9.75 -3.22
C GLN A 24 -0.62 10.72 -3.68
N ARG A 25 -1.37 10.40 -4.74
CA ARG A 25 -2.51 11.23 -5.20
C ARG A 25 -3.73 11.08 -4.30
N HIS A 26 -3.87 9.95 -3.60
CA HIS A 26 -5.09 9.59 -2.87
C HIS A 26 -4.92 9.49 -1.36
N LEU A 27 -3.68 9.36 -0.87
CA LEU A 27 -3.36 9.16 0.53
C LEU A 27 -2.41 10.22 1.07
N THR A 28 -2.41 10.42 2.39
CA THR A 28 -1.45 11.31 3.06
C THR A 28 -0.03 10.73 3.01
N PRO A 29 1.03 11.58 3.13
CA PRO A 29 2.41 11.09 3.12
C PRO A 29 2.69 9.97 4.14
N LEU A 30 2.08 10.07 5.33
CA LEU A 30 2.21 9.06 6.38
C LEU A 30 1.50 7.74 6.02
N GLU A 31 0.30 7.81 5.44
CA GLU A 31 -0.43 6.63 4.97
C GLU A 31 0.37 5.92 3.86
N VAL A 32 0.93 6.67 2.90
CA VAL A 32 1.80 6.13 1.86
C VAL A 32 3.04 5.48 2.47
N ALA A 33 3.75 6.15 3.38
CA ALA A 33 4.94 5.61 4.02
C ALA A 33 4.64 4.28 4.75
N ILE A 34 3.55 4.22 5.51
CA ILE A 34 3.11 2.99 6.21
C ILE A 34 2.85 1.85 5.23
N LEU A 35 2.13 2.11 4.12
CA LEU A 35 1.87 1.08 3.11
C LEU A 35 3.16 0.64 2.42
N CYS A 36 4.04 1.58 2.07
CA CYS A 36 5.27 1.26 1.38
C CYS A 36 6.22 0.42 2.26
N LEU A 37 6.32 0.72 3.55
CA LEU A 37 7.05 -0.10 4.51
C LEU A 37 6.40 -1.48 4.70
N ARG A 38 5.07 -1.53 4.84
CA ARG A 38 4.33 -2.78 5.09
C ARG A 38 4.40 -3.76 3.92
N TYR A 39 4.42 -3.26 2.69
CA TYR A 39 4.34 -4.08 1.48
C TYR A 39 5.67 -4.17 0.72
N GLY A 40 6.78 -3.69 1.28
CA GLY A 40 8.09 -3.77 0.62
C GLY A 40 8.20 -2.88 -0.62
N LEU A 41 7.43 -1.80 -0.67
CA LEU A 41 7.49 -0.82 -1.76
C LEU A 41 8.63 0.19 -1.57
N ILE A 42 9.49 0.02 -0.57
CA ILE A 42 10.70 0.82 -0.38
C ILE A 42 11.91 -0.01 -0.79
N ASP A 43 12.99 0.64 -1.24
CA ASP A 43 14.26 -0.04 -1.50
C ASP A 43 14.90 -0.40 -0.16
N GLU A 44 15.33 -1.64 -0.01
CA GLU A 44 15.97 -2.15 1.21
C GLU A 44 17.17 -1.31 1.63
N ARG A 45 17.87 -0.67 0.67
CA ARG A 45 19.00 0.23 0.91
C ARG A 45 18.63 1.48 1.72
N THR A 46 17.35 1.83 1.77
CA THR A 46 16.86 3.01 2.49
C THR A 46 16.28 2.67 3.87
N LEU A 47 16.18 1.37 4.20
CA LEU A 47 15.75 0.92 5.52
C LEU A 47 16.95 0.94 6.50
N PRO A 48 16.71 1.24 7.79
CA PRO A 48 17.74 1.10 8.80
C PRO A 48 18.25 -0.35 8.90
N HIS A 49 19.50 -0.51 9.33
CA HIS A 49 20.08 -1.84 9.54
C HIS A 49 19.21 -2.69 10.48
N GLY A 50 18.95 -3.94 10.06
CA GLY A 50 18.09 -4.88 10.78
C GLY A 50 16.64 -4.93 10.27
N PHE A 51 16.27 -4.09 9.31
CA PHE A 51 14.99 -4.14 8.61
C PHE A 51 15.21 -4.54 7.15
N SER A 52 14.53 -5.57 6.68
CA SER A 52 14.53 -5.99 5.27
C SER A 52 13.17 -6.53 4.85
N GLY A 53 12.85 -6.40 3.56
CA GLY A 53 11.58 -6.83 3.00
C GLY A 53 10.33 -6.12 3.55
N PRO A 54 9.15 -6.72 3.36
CA PRO A 54 7.88 -6.23 3.88
C PRO A 54 7.84 -6.29 5.41
N LEU A 55 7.72 -5.13 6.06
CA LEU A 55 7.82 -5.04 7.52
C LEU A 55 6.52 -5.44 8.22
N THR A 56 6.62 -6.08 9.37
CA THR A 56 5.48 -6.34 10.27
C THR A 56 4.88 -5.04 10.82
N ILE A 57 3.64 -5.09 11.31
CA ILE A 57 2.99 -3.93 11.95
C ILE A 57 3.83 -3.37 13.10
N ARG A 58 4.52 -4.25 13.85
CA ARG A 58 5.40 -3.86 14.95
C ARG A 58 6.63 -3.10 14.45
N GLU A 59 7.27 -3.60 13.40
CA GLU A 59 8.45 -2.95 12.80
C GLU A 59 8.09 -1.60 12.17
N VAL A 60 6.98 -1.55 11.42
CA VAL A 60 6.46 -0.27 10.89
C VAL A 60 6.18 0.70 12.03
N SER A 61 5.54 0.25 13.11
CA SER A 61 5.25 1.04 14.31
C SER A 61 6.50 1.68 14.90
N LEU A 62 7.62 0.95 14.96
CA LEU A 62 8.91 1.47 15.43
C LEU A 62 9.45 2.55 14.50
N LEU A 63 9.39 2.34 13.17
CA LEU A 63 9.95 3.28 12.19
C LEU A 63 9.14 4.58 12.06
N VAL A 64 7.81 4.50 12.17
CA VAL A 64 6.93 5.68 11.99
C VAL A 64 6.53 6.36 13.30
N GLY A 65 6.96 5.82 14.45
CA GLY A 65 6.67 6.40 15.77
C GLY A 65 5.21 6.33 16.21
N LEU A 66 4.42 5.40 15.67
CA LEU A 66 3.00 5.21 16.02
C LEU A 66 2.79 3.91 16.78
N LYS A 67 1.73 3.83 17.60
CA LYS A 67 1.33 2.55 18.24
C LYS A 67 0.92 1.50 17.19
N PRO A 68 1.19 0.20 17.40
CA PRO A 68 0.83 -0.86 16.46
C PRO A 68 -0.65 -0.87 16.04
N ASP A 69 -1.56 -0.62 17.00
CA ASP A 69 -3.00 -0.54 16.71
C ASP A 69 -3.33 0.64 15.79
N LYS A 70 -2.67 1.78 15.97
CA LYS A 70 -2.84 2.93 15.08
C LYS A 70 -2.34 2.60 13.68
N VAL A 71 -1.18 1.96 13.55
CA VAL A 71 -0.65 1.49 12.25
C VAL A 71 -1.65 0.56 11.56
N ARG A 72 -2.17 -0.45 12.27
CA ARG A 72 -3.19 -1.37 11.75
C ARG A 72 -4.43 -0.62 11.25
N ARG A 73 -4.98 0.29 12.07
CA ARG A 73 -6.15 1.11 11.70
C ARG A 73 -5.86 1.97 10.48
N THR A 74 -4.68 2.59 10.41
CA THR A 74 -4.26 3.40 9.26
C THR A 74 -4.20 2.54 7.99
N ILE A 75 -3.56 1.36 8.03
CA ILE A 75 -3.52 0.42 6.89
C ILE A 75 -4.94 0.09 6.41
N ASN A 76 -5.80 -0.38 7.32
CA ASN A 76 -7.16 -0.78 6.97
C ASN A 76 -8.02 0.38 6.45
N LYS A 77 -7.79 1.60 6.96
CA LYS A 77 -8.48 2.80 6.48
C LYS A 77 -8.00 3.16 5.07
N SER A 78 -6.69 3.17 4.83
CA SER A 78 -6.12 3.47 3.51
C SER A 78 -6.56 2.47 2.46
N LEU A 79 -6.49 1.17 2.77
CA LEU A 79 -6.93 0.10 1.86
C LEU A 79 -8.42 0.20 1.54
N ARG A 80 -9.28 0.48 2.54
CA ARG A 80 -10.70 0.74 2.29
C ARG A 80 -10.91 1.93 1.37
N ARG A 81 -10.21 3.04 1.59
CA ARG A 81 -10.30 4.22 0.73
C ARG A 81 -9.88 3.90 -0.72
N LEU A 82 -8.79 3.17 -0.90
CA LEU A 82 -8.32 2.74 -2.22
C LEU A 82 -9.30 1.76 -2.89
N LYS A 83 -9.90 0.83 -2.12
CA LYS A 83 -10.94 -0.10 -2.59
C LYS A 83 -12.05 0.65 -3.32
N TYR A 84 -12.60 1.73 -2.74
CA TYR A 84 -13.67 2.52 -3.37
C TYR A 84 -13.20 3.33 -4.59
N LEU A 85 -11.95 3.80 -4.59
CA LEU A 85 -11.41 4.59 -5.71
C LEU A 85 -11.20 3.72 -6.96
N ILE A 86 -10.76 2.48 -6.79
CA ILE A 86 -10.45 1.54 -7.88
C ILE A 86 -11.66 0.66 -8.21
N ALA A 87 -12.68 0.60 -7.34
CA ALA A 87 -13.89 -0.19 -7.56
C ALA A 87 -14.56 0.10 -8.92
N HIS A 88 -14.55 1.37 -9.37
CA HIS A 88 -15.10 1.74 -10.67
C HIS A 88 -14.34 1.15 -11.86
N GLU A 89 -13.08 0.76 -11.68
CA GLU A 89 -12.21 0.16 -12.70
C GLU A 89 -12.30 -1.38 -12.72
N TRP A 90 -12.92 -1.98 -11.70
CA TRP A 90 -13.03 -3.45 -11.55
C TRP A 90 -14.49 -3.86 -11.30
N PRO A 91 -15.28 -4.09 -12.38
CA PRO A 91 -16.73 -4.27 -12.29
C PRO A 91 -17.19 -5.40 -11.36
N GLN A 92 -16.48 -6.53 -11.32
CA GLN A 92 -16.83 -7.63 -10.41
C GLN A 92 -16.59 -7.27 -8.94
N TYR A 93 -15.53 -6.50 -8.66
CA TYR A 93 -15.21 -6.02 -7.31
C TYR A 93 -16.14 -4.87 -6.88
N SER A 94 -16.64 -4.09 -7.85
CA SER A 94 -17.59 -3.00 -7.61
C SER A 94 -18.91 -3.48 -6.99
N GLN A 95 -19.36 -4.71 -7.29
CA GLN A 95 -20.60 -5.25 -6.75
C GLN A 95 -20.49 -5.56 -5.25
N GLU A 96 -19.44 -6.26 -4.80
CA GLU A 96 -19.17 -6.48 -3.37
C GLU A 96 -19.05 -5.16 -2.60
N VAL A 97 -18.36 -4.19 -3.19
CA VAL A 97 -18.18 -2.85 -2.62
C VAL A 97 -19.51 -2.12 -2.43
N LEU A 98 -20.42 -2.23 -3.40
CA LEU A 98 -21.74 -1.61 -3.36
C LEU A 98 -22.68 -2.33 -2.37
N GLU A 99 -22.55 -3.64 -2.21
CA GLU A 99 -23.30 -4.41 -1.21
C GLU A 99 -22.85 -4.04 0.22
N GLU A 100 -21.54 -4.01 0.49
CA GLU A 100 -21.01 -3.56 1.79
C GLU A 100 -21.43 -2.12 2.15
N LEU A 101 -21.53 -1.21 1.17
CA LEU A 101 -21.99 0.16 1.40
C LEU A 101 -23.48 0.24 1.72
N LYS A 102 -24.30 -0.62 1.10
CA LYS A 102 -25.75 -0.70 1.38
C LYS A 102 -26.01 -1.21 2.79
N GLU A 103 -25.25 -2.22 3.22
CA GLU A 103 -25.35 -2.76 4.59
C GLU A 103 -24.97 -1.74 5.66
N GLN A 104 -23.98 -0.89 5.38
CA GLN A 104 -23.55 0.18 6.31
C GLN A 104 -24.53 1.36 6.43
N GLN A 105 -25.50 1.49 5.51
CA GLN A 105 -26.51 2.56 5.53
C GLN A 105 -27.86 2.10 6.10
N GLN A 106 -28.01 0.83 6.47
CA GLN A 106 -29.22 0.25 7.05
C GLN A 106 -29.24 0.24 8.59
N PHE A 107 -28.23 0.85 9.23
CA PHE A 107 -28.13 1.07 10.68
C PHE A 107 -27.86 2.54 10.96
#